data_AF-A0A1Z4N8K6-F1
#
_entry.id   AF-A0A1Z4N8K6-F1
#
_cell.length_a   1.000
_cell.length_b   1.000
_cell.length_c   1.000
_cell.angle_alpha   90.00
_cell.angle_beta   90.00
_cell.angle_gamma   90.00
#
_symmetry.space_group_name_H-M   'P 1'
#
loop_
_entity.id
_entity.type
_entity.pdbx_description
1 polymer ?
#
loop_
_entity_poly.entity_id
_entity_poly.type
_entity_poly.pdbx_seq_one_letter_code
_entity_poly.pdbx_strand_id
1 'polypeptide(L)' 'MVKKAEWKTLREESTILAAKNFLVEMDNGATTEKLQFIANAAGDITLFWHLIGNPEEIPLEVIGGEM' A
#
# COMPACT_ATOMS: atom_id res chain seq x y z
N MET A 1 6.08 15.55 20.35
CA MET A 1 5.53 15.65 18.97
C MET A 1 5.90 14.46 18.07
N VAL A 2 6.64 13.46 18.56
CA VAL A 2 7.17 12.34 17.76
C VAL A 2 6.09 11.36 17.27
N LYS A 3 5.11 11.01 18.12
CA LYS A 3 4.05 10.04 17.77
C LYS A 3 3.24 10.40 16.52
N LYS A 4 2.97 11.68 16.22
CA LYS A 4 2.15 12.00 15.01
C LYS A 4 2.91 11.76 13.71
N ALA A 5 4.24 11.91 13.71
CA ALA A 5 5.06 11.67 12.53
C ALA A 5 5.18 10.18 12.24
N GLU A 6 5.47 9.36 13.27
CA GLU A 6 5.60 7.90 13.13
C GLU A 6 4.30 7.24 12.63
N TRP A 7 3.14 7.67 13.15
CA TRP A 7 1.85 7.13 12.71
C TRP A 7 1.51 7.53 11.27
N LYS A 8 1.94 8.72 10.83
CA LYS A 8 1.78 9.15 9.44
C LYS A 8 2.63 8.27 8.51
N THR A 9 3.88 8.01 8.88
CA THR A 9 4.79 7.13 8.14
C THR A 9 4.26 5.69 8.05
N LEU A 10 3.82 5.10 9.17
CA LEU A 10 3.25 3.74 9.18
C LEU A 10 2.00 3.61 8.30
N ARG A 11 1.14 4.64 8.30
CA ARG A 11 -0.07 4.68 7.47
C ARG A 11 0.27 4.71 5.99
N GLU A 12 1.29 5.47 5.62
CA GLU A 12 1.78 5.59 4.26
C GLU A 12 2.44 4.30 3.79
N GLU A 13 3.33 3.71 4.59
CA GLU A 13 3.99 2.42 4.30
C GLU A 13 2.97 1.28 4.14
N SER A 14 2.01 1.17 5.06
CA SER A 14 0.92 0.19 4.96
C SER A 14 0.09 0.36 3.69
N THR A 15 -0.13 1.60 3.27
CA THR A 15 -0.86 1.90 2.03
C THR A 15 -0.07 1.50 0.79
N ILE A 16 1.22 1.82 0.75
CA ILE A 16 2.10 1.46 -0.37
C ILE A 16 2.20 -0.06 -0.49
N LEU A 17 2.36 -0.77 0.64
CA LEU A 17 2.41 -2.23 0.65
C LEU A 17 1.10 -2.85 0.16
N ALA A 18 -0.05 -2.31 0.60
CA ALA A 18 -1.35 -2.74 0.11
C ALA A 18 -1.49 -2.52 -1.41
N ALA A 19 -1.09 -1.36 -1.93
CA ALA A 19 -1.16 -1.05 -3.36
C ALA A 19 -0.27 -1.98 -4.19
N LYS A 20 0.97 -2.24 -3.76
CA LYS A 20 1.88 -3.21 -4.38
C LYS A 20 1.25 -4.61 -4.46
N ASN A 21 0.76 -5.10 -3.32
CA ASN A 21 0.15 -6.43 -3.24
C ASN A 21 -1.11 -6.52 -4.10
N PHE A 22 -1.93 -5.46 -4.13
CA PHE A 22 -3.16 -5.44 -4.92
C PHE A 22 -2.86 -5.61 -6.41
N LEU A 23 -1.89 -4.86 -6.94
CA LEU A 23 -1.52 -4.92 -8.36
C LEU A 23 -0.98 -6.30 -8.76
N VAL A 24 -0.10 -6.88 -7.94
CA VAL A 24 0.44 -8.24 -8.18
C VAL A 24 -0.66 -9.28 -8.15
N GLU A 25 -1.56 -9.22 -7.16
CA GLU A 25 -2.65 -10.19 -7.03
C GLU A 25 -3.70 -10.04 -8.13
N MET A 26 -3.97 -8.80 -8.56
CA MET A 26 -4.84 -8.53 -9.71
C MET A 26 -4.26 -9.13 -11.00
N ASP A 27 -2.97 -8.95 -11.25
CA ASP A 27 -2.26 -9.54 -12.41
C ASP A 27 -2.29 -11.08 -12.37
N ASN A 28 -2.16 -11.66 -11.18
CA ASN A 28 -2.29 -13.11 -10.95
C ASN A 28 -3.73 -13.64 -11.03
N GLY A 29 -4.73 -12.79 -11.30
CA GLY A 29 -6.13 -13.20 -11.41
C GLY A 29 -6.78 -13.54 -10.06
N ALA A 30 -6.36 -12.87 -8.98
CA ALA A 30 -6.93 -13.06 -7.66
C ALA A 30 -8.45 -12.81 -7.62
N THR A 31 -9.11 -13.47 -6.67
CA THR A 31 -10.55 -13.30 -6.45
C THR A 31 -10.86 -11.89 -5.94
N THR A 32 -12.08 -11.43 -6.21
CA THR A 32 -12.59 -10.15 -5.70
C THR A 32 -12.49 -10.06 -4.17
N GLU A 33 -12.71 -11.16 -3.46
CA GLU A 33 -12.59 -11.21 -1.99
C GLU A 33 -11.15 -10.94 -1.52
N LYS A 34 -10.15 -11.53 -2.20
CA LYS A 34 -8.73 -11.30 -1.88
C LYS A 34 -8.31 -9.86 -2.18
N LEU A 35 -8.77 -9.31 -3.30
CA LEU A 35 -8.52 -7.92 -3.67
C LEU A 35 -9.17 -6.94 -2.66
N GLN A 36 -10.39 -7.22 -2.21
CA GLN A 36 -11.04 -6.43 -1.16
C GLN A 36 -10.32 -6.52 0.17
N PHE A 37 -9.84 -7.71 0.56
CA PHE A 37 -9.05 -7.88 1.77
C PHE A 37 -7.79 -7.00 1.75
N ILE A 38 -7.08 -6.95 0.63
CA ILE A 38 -5.89 -6.10 0.47
C ILE A 38 -6.26 -4.62 0.54
N ALA A 39 -7.32 -4.19 -0.15
CA ALA A 39 -7.78 -2.80 -0.12
C ALA A 39 -8.17 -2.36 1.30
N ASN A 40 -8.80 -3.23 2.09
CA ASN A 40 -9.17 -2.97 3.48
C ASN A 40 -7.96 -2.85 4.42
N ALA A 41 -6.81 -3.41 4.03
CA ALA A 41 -5.57 -3.31 4.80
C ALA A 41 -4.79 -2.00 4.54
N ALA A 42 -5.24 -1.17 3.60
CA ALA A 42 -4.61 0.12 3.32
C ALA A 42 -4.83 1.10 4.48
N GLY A 43 -3.75 1.74 4.94
CA GLY A 43 -3.83 2.79 5.95
C GLY A 43 -4.58 4.04 5.47
N ASP A 44 -4.46 4.38 4.18
CA ASP A 44 -5.14 5.49 3.53
C ASP A 44 -5.73 5.05 2.18
N ILE A 45 -7.05 4.93 2.14
CA ILE A 45 -7.78 4.47 0.95
C ILE A 45 -7.67 5.43 -0.24
N THR A 46 -7.44 6.73 0.00
CA THR A 46 -7.32 7.71 -1.10
C THR A 46 -5.98 7.55 -1.80
N LEU A 47 -4.90 7.47 -1.02
CA LEU A 47 -3.56 7.22 -1.55
C LEU A 47 -3.48 5.83 -2.20
N PHE A 48 -4.15 4.83 -1.63
CA PHE A 48 -4.22 3.48 -2.21
C PHE A 48 -4.73 3.49 -3.65
N TRP A 49 -5.90 4.09 -3.91
CA TRP A 49 -6.47 4.13 -5.26
C TRP A 49 -5.67 5.01 -6.21
N HIS A 50 -5.06 6.09 -5.70
CA HIS A 50 -4.13 6.91 -6.47
C HIS A 50 -2.94 6.09 -6.98
N LEU A 51 -2.30 5.31 -6.11
CA LEU A 51 -1.16 4.45 -6.47
C LEU A 51 -1.54 3.31 -7.42
N ILE A 52 -2.74 2.75 -7.30
CA ILE A 52 -3.24 1.75 -8.27
C ILE A 52 -3.43 2.36 -9.65
N GLY A 53 -3.91 3.62 -9.71
CA GLY A 53 -4.06 4.36 -10.96
C GLY A 53 -2.75 4.84 -11.58
N ASN A 54 -1.69 4.99 -10.77
CA ASN A 54 -0.38 5.49 -11.17
C ASN A 54 0.72 4.58 -10.55
N PRO A 55 0.82 3.31 -11.00
CA PRO A 55 1.73 2.34 -10.41
C PRO A 55 3.22 2.74 -10.49
N GLU A 56 3.59 3.63 -11.42
CA GLU A 56 4.93 4.22 -11.53
C GLU A 56 5.30 5.14 -10.36
N GLU A 57 4.32 5.66 -9.62
CA GLU A 57 4.54 6.46 -8.42
C GLU A 57 4.77 5.60 -7.17
N ILE A 58 4.56 4.30 -7.27
CA ILE A 58 4.85 3.38 -6.18
C ILE A 58 6.37 3.31 -5.98
N PRO A 59 6.89 3.74 -4.81
CA PRO A 59 8.32 3.71 -4.57
C PRO A 59 8.84 2.28 -4.64
N LEU A 60 9.86 2.05 -5.46
CA LEU A 60 10.50 0.74 -5.63
C LEU A 60 11.12 0.26 -4.31
N GLU A 61 11.67 1.20 -3.53
CA GLU A 61 12.18 1.00 -2.18
C GLU A 61 11.06 1.08 -1.15
N VAL A 62 10.35 -0.02 -0.90
CA VAL A 62 9.63 -0.17 0.38
C VAL A 62 9.77 -1.60 0.83
N ILE A 63 10.91 -1.93 1.47
CA ILE A 63 11.02 -3.02 2.44
C ILE A 63 12.20 -2.71 3.39
N GLY A 64 11.87 -2.36 4.64
CA GLY A 64 12.65 -2.70 5.85
C GLY A 64 14.10 -2.25 5.97
N GLY A 65 14.33 -1.25 6.84
CA GLY A 65 15.51 -1.14 7.69
C GLY A 65 16.87 -1.27 6.99
N GLU A 66 17.42 -0.17 6.51
CA GLU A 66 18.87 -0.03 6.56
C GLU A 66 19.28 0.03 8.04
N MET A 67 20.27 -0.80 8.39
CA MET A 67 20.93 -0.89 9.70
C MET A 67 21.63 0.42 10.08
#